data_AF-A0A6C1S5Z7-F1
#
_entry.id   AF-A0A6C1S5Z7-F1
#
_cell.length_a   1.000
_cell.length_b   1.000
_cell.length_c   1.000
_cell.angle_alpha   90.00
_cell.angle_beta   90.00
_cell.angle_gamma   90.00
#
_symmetry.space_group_name_H-M   'P 1'
#
loop_
_entity.id
_entity.type
_entity.pdbx_description
1 polymer ?
#
loop_
_entity_poly.entity_id
_entity_poly.type
_entity_poly.pdbx_seq_one_letter_code
_entity_poly.pdbx_strand_id
1 'polypeptide(L)'
;MFYILLALALKHHFKTSKHQQLIGWFNKEFVKSGKVDTRLGSIIYKAFEDRTDSDYGIFIEFEKAEVQIKLEEMKEFISKIEELINI
;
A
#
# COMPACT_ATOMS: atom_id res chain seq x y z
N MET A 1 -4.13 1.38 4.82
CA MET A 1 -2.82 1.37 4.12
C MET A 1 -2.38 2.75 3.64
N PHE A 2 -3.20 3.54 2.94
CA PHE A 2 -2.81 4.89 2.48
C PHE A 2 -2.23 5.77 3.61
N TYR A 3 -2.91 5.88 4.75
CA TYR A 3 -2.49 6.79 5.83
C TYR A 3 -1.17 6.40 6.49
N ILE A 4 -0.92 5.11 6.75
CA ILE A 4 0.35 4.68 7.34
C ILE A 4 1.50 4.91 6.34
N LEU A 5 1.26 4.69 5.04
CA LEU A 5 2.24 5.02 4.01
C LEU A 5 2.47 6.53 3.89
N LEU A 6 1.41 7.34 4.04
CA LEU A 6 1.52 8.79 4.08
C LEU A 6 2.32 9.26 5.31
N ALA A 7 2.17 8.61 6.46
CA ALA A 7 2.97 8.91 7.65
C ALA A 7 4.47 8.65 7.39
N LEU A 8 4.81 7.53 6.75
CA LEU A 8 6.18 7.27 6.30
C LEU A 8 6.68 8.34 5.33
N ALA A 9 5.87 8.72 4.34
CA ALA A 9 6.22 9.80 3.39
C ALA A 9 6.51 11.13 4.09
N LEU A 10 5.67 11.52 5.04
CA LEU A 10 5.84 12.75 5.80
C LEU A 10 7.11 12.71 6.66
N LYS A 11 7.46 11.56 7.26
CA LYS A 11 8.74 11.34 7.97
C LYS A 11 9.95 11.55 7.06
N HIS A 12 9.80 11.30 5.75
CA HIS A 12 10.83 11.51 4.72
C HIS A 12 10.65 12.83 3.95
N HIS A 13 9.92 13.80 4.52
CA HIS A 13 9.67 15.13 3.93
C HIS A 13 9.01 15.11 2.54
N PHE A 14 8.33 14.01 2.18
CA PHE A 14 7.52 13.91 0.98
C PHE A 14 6.04 14.10 1.33
N LYS A 15 5.37 15.03 0.64
CA LYS A 15 3.96 15.34 0.86
C LYS A 15 3.17 15.22 -0.44
N THR A 16 2.09 14.46 -0.41
CA THR A 16 1.11 14.39 -1.49
C THR A 16 -0.26 13.98 -0.95
N SER A 17 -1.32 14.41 -1.62
CA SER A 17 -2.68 13.89 -1.42
C SER A 17 -3.08 12.86 -2.48
N LYS A 18 -2.23 12.61 -3.49
CA LYS A 18 -2.54 11.74 -4.62
C LYS A 18 -2.01 10.33 -4.36
N HIS A 19 -2.91 9.34 -4.37
CA HIS A 19 -2.58 7.92 -4.15
C HIS A 19 -1.45 7.41 -5.05
N GLN A 20 -1.58 7.61 -6.37
CA GLN A 20 -0.57 7.15 -7.33
C GLN A 20 0.81 7.80 -7.13
N GLN A 21 0.84 9.09 -6.74
CA GLN A 21 2.13 9.75 -6.44
C GLN A 21 2.76 9.17 -5.18
N LEU A 22 1.96 8.88 -4.15
CA LEU A 22 2.44 8.28 -2.91
C LEU A 22 3.00 6.87 -3.14
N ILE A 23 2.28 6.05 -3.92
CA ILE A 23 2.72 4.69 -4.29
C ILE A 23 3.98 4.74 -5.17
N GLY A 24 4.01 5.63 -6.16
CA GLY A 24 5.18 5.81 -7.03
C GLY A 24 6.42 6.24 -6.25
N TRP A 25 6.26 7.14 -5.29
CA TRP A 25 7.32 7.55 -4.37
C TRP A 25 7.82 6.36 -3.52
N PHE A 26 6.91 5.59 -2.91
CA PHE A 26 7.27 4.42 -2.12
C PHE A 26 8.06 3.38 -2.93
N ASN A 27 7.56 3.08 -4.14
CA ASN A 27 8.22 2.15 -5.05
C ASN A 27 9.63 2.62 -5.45
N LYS A 28 9.82 3.92 -5.64
CA LYS A 28 11.13 4.49 -5.98
C LYS A 28 12.10 4.45 -4.78
N GLU A 29 11.66 4.90 -3.61
CA GLU A 29 12.55 5.19 -2.47
C GLU A 29 12.82 4.00 -1.55
N PHE A 30 11.97 2.97 -1.59
CA PHE A 30 12.07 1.79 -0.73
C PHE A 30 12.19 0.50 -1.52
N VAL A 31 11.31 0.28 -2.51
CA VAL A 31 11.27 -0.98 -3.27
C VAL A 31 12.46 -1.06 -4.24
N LYS A 32 12.62 -0.09 -5.15
CA LYS A 32 13.71 -0.08 -6.14
C LYS A 32 15.09 0.04 -5.50
N SER A 33 15.19 0.64 -4.32
CA SER A 33 16.44 0.72 -3.56
C SER A 33 16.72 -0.53 -2.72
N GLY A 34 15.85 -1.55 -2.74
CA GLY A 34 16.03 -2.80 -1.99
C GLY A 34 15.89 -2.68 -0.47
N LYS A 35 15.29 -1.60 0.04
CA LYS A 35 15.06 -1.42 1.50
C LYS A 35 13.89 -2.27 1.99
N VAL A 36 12.98 -2.63 1.10
CA VAL A 36 11.86 -3.52 1.34
C VAL A 36 11.70 -4.49 0.18
N ASP A 37 11.02 -5.60 0.44
CA ASP A 37 10.69 -6.59 -0.58
C ASP A 37 9.74 -6.01 -1.66
N THR A 38 9.90 -6.46 -2.90
CA THR A 38 9.08 -6.02 -4.05
C THR A 38 7.60 -6.39 -3.90
N ARG A 39 7.30 -7.44 -3.13
CA ARG A 39 5.96 -7.83 -2.72
C ARG A 39 5.20 -6.70 -2.04
N LEU A 40 5.84 -5.89 -1.19
CA LEU A 40 5.15 -4.77 -0.52
C LEU A 40 4.67 -3.70 -1.51
N GLY A 41 5.46 -3.42 -2.54
CA GLY A 41 5.06 -2.54 -3.63
C GLY A 41 3.84 -3.08 -4.39
N SER A 42 3.79 -4.40 -4.58
CA SER A 42 2.65 -5.08 -5.22
C SER A 42 1.40 -5.04 -4.35
N ILE A 43 1.54 -5.29 -3.05
CA ILE A 43 0.44 -5.29 -2.07
C ILE A 43 -0.26 -3.92 -2.05
N ILE A 44 0.50 -2.81 -1.91
CA ILE A 44 -0.12 -1.48 -1.86
C ILE A 44 -0.76 -1.07 -3.20
N TYR A 45 -0.15 -1.48 -4.32
CA TYR A 45 -0.68 -1.19 -5.64
C TYR A 45 -2.01 -1.92 -5.88
N LYS A 46 -2.06 -3.24 -5.62
CA LYS A 46 -3.28 -4.05 -5.73
C LYS A 46 -4.38 -3.55 -4.81
N ALA A 47 -4.07 -3.24 -3.55
CA ALA A 47 -5.05 -2.71 -2.61
C ALA A 47 -5.65 -1.36 -3.07
N PHE A 48 -4.90 -0.55 -3.82
CA PHE A 48 -5.40 0.69 -4.42
C PHE A 48 -6.29 0.44 -5.65
N GLU A 49 -5.89 -0.49 -6.53
CA GLU A 49 -6.72 -0.91 -7.67
C GLU A 49 -8.03 -1.55 -7.19
N ASP A 50 -7.96 -2.54 -6.30
CA ASP A 50 -9.12 -3.23 -5.73
C ASP A 50 -10.14 -2.27 -5.10
N ARG A 51 -9.65 -1.23 -4.41
CA ARG A 51 -10.52 -0.19 -3.85
C ARG A 51 -11.18 0.64 -4.97
N THR A 52 -10.40 1.04 -5.97
CA THR A 52 -10.92 1.82 -7.11
C THR A 52 -11.97 1.02 -7.86
N ASP A 53 -11.69 -0.24 -8.11
CA ASP A 53 -12.59 -1.18 -8.74
C ASP A 53 -13.84 -1.37 -7.88
N SER A 54 -13.71 -1.63 -6.57
CA SER A 54 -14.88 -1.76 -5.69
C SER A 54 -15.76 -0.50 -5.63
N ASP A 55 -15.19 0.70 -5.76
CA ASP A 55 -15.92 1.97 -5.69
C ASP A 55 -16.61 2.31 -7.03
N TYR A 56 -16.07 1.86 -8.17
CA TYR A 56 -16.49 2.34 -9.51
C TYR A 56 -16.77 1.25 -10.55
N GLY A 57 -16.46 -0.01 -10.27
CA GLY A 57 -16.64 -1.12 -11.20
C GLY A 57 -18.05 -1.70 -11.15
N ILE A 58 -18.52 -2.14 -12.32
CA ILE A 58 -19.94 -2.50 -12.54
C ILE A 58 -20.22 -3.95 -12.12
N PHE A 59 -19.21 -4.83 -12.10
CA PHE A 59 -19.36 -6.27 -11.86
C PHE A 59 -18.22 -6.84 -10.99
N ILE A 60 -18.10 -6.38 -9.75
CA ILE A 60 -17.07 -6.89 -8.84
C ILE A 60 -17.72 -7.54 -7.64
N GLU A 61 -17.48 -8.84 -7.51
CA GLU A 61 -17.75 -9.62 -6.31
C GLU A 61 -16.43 -10.24 -5.87
N PHE A 62 -16.05 -10.02 -4.62
CA PHE A 62 -14.87 -10.65 -4.03
C PHE A 62 -15.30 -11.88 -3.24
N GLU A 63 -14.61 -12.99 -3.45
CA GLU A 63 -14.83 -14.18 -2.63
C GLU A 63 -14.24 -13.98 -1.22
N LYS A 64 -14.84 -14.63 -0.22
CA LYS A 64 -14.36 -14.57 1.17
C LYS A 64 -12.88 -14.96 1.29
N ALA A 65 -12.44 -15.95 0.52
CA ALA A 65 -11.06 -16.40 0.51
C ALA A 65 -10.10 -15.30 0.01
N GLU A 66 -10.47 -14.59 -1.05
CA GLU A 66 -9.70 -13.46 -1.58
C GLU A 66 -9.62 -12.32 -0.58
N VAL A 67 -10.74 -11.97 0.06
CA VAL A 67 -10.77 -10.94 1.10
C VAL A 67 -9.87 -11.31 2.28
N GLN A 68 -9.84 -12.59 2.66
CA GLN A 68 -8.96 -13.05 3.74
C GLN A 68 -7.48 -12.88 3.36
N ILE A 69 -7.09 -13.19 2.13
CA ILE A 69 -5.72 -12.97 1.65
C ILE A 69 -5.37 -11.48 1.71
N LYS A 70 -6.25 -10.62 1.18
CA LYS A 70 -6.06 -9.16 1.20
C LYS A 70 -5.94 -8.60 2.63
N LEU A 71 -6.69 -9.17 3.57
CA LEU A 71 -6.60 -8.80 4.98
C LEU A 71 -5.23 -9.13 5.58
N GLU A 72 -4.69 -10.31 5.29
CA GLU A 72 -3.35 -10.69 5.77
C GLU A 72 -2.24 -9.86 5.09
N GLU A 73 -2.35 -9.61 3.78
CA GLU A 73 -1.43 -8.71 3.06
C GLU A 73 -1.45 -7.28 3.62
N MET A 74 -2.64 -6.78 3.98
CA MET A 74 -2.80 -5.48 4.63
C MET A 74 -2.08 -5.44 5.99
N LYS A 75 -2.23 -6.48 6.81
CA LYS A 75 -1.56 -6.56 8.13
C LYS A 75 -0.04 -6.60 7.99
N GLU A 76 0.47 -7.43 7.09
CA GLU A 76 1.90 -7.50 6.76
C GLU A 76 2.44 -6.13 6.33
N PHE A 77 1.73 -5.47 5.41
CA PHE A 77 2.12 -4.15 4.94
C PHE A 77 2.17 -3.13 6.08
N ILE A 78 1.11 -3.06 6.90
CA ILE A 78 1.06 -2.11 8.03
C ILE A 78 2.23 -2.36 8.98
N SER A 79 2.41 -3.60 9.41
CA SER A 79 3.50 -3.98 10.32
C SER A 79 4.87 -3.59 9.77
N LYS A 80 5.10 -3.80 8.47
CA LYS A 80 6.38 -3.42 7.87
C LYS A 80 6.59 -1.91 7.74
N ILE A 81 5.52 -1.14 7.52
CA ILE A 81 5.63 0.33 7.52
C ILE A 81 5.82 0.87 8.95
N GLU A 82 5.19 0.27 9.96
CA GLU A 82 5.40 0.61 11.37
C GLU A 82 6.87 0.46 11.77
N GLU A 83 7.53 -0.64 11.37
CA GLU A 83 8.98 -0.82 11.55
C GLU A 83 9.81 0.31 10.90
N LEU A 84 9.43 0.78 9.70
CA LEU A 84 10.13 1.89 9.03
C LEU A 84 9.88 3.24 9.72
N ILE A 85 8.73 3.40 10.38
CA ILE A 85 8.38 4.60 11.14
C ILE A 85 8.97 4.55 12.56
N ASN A 86 9.32 3.37 13.08
CA ASN A 86 9.72 3.11 14.47
C ASN A 86 8.57 3.38 15.47
N ILE A 87 7.39 2.82 15.22
CA ILE A 87 6.23 2.85 16.14
C ILE A 87 5.69 1.46 16.40
#